data_AF-A0A8H6R3Z7-F1
#
_entry.id   AF-A0A8H6R3Z7-F1
#
_cell.length_a   1.000
_cell.length_b   1.000
_cell.length_c   1.000
_cell.angle_alpha   90.00
_cell.angle_beta   90.00
_cell.angle_gamma   90.00
#
_symmetry.space_group_name_H-M   'P 1'
#
loop_
_entity.id
_entity.type
_entity.pdbx_description
1 polymer ?
#
loop_
_entity_poly.entity_id
_entity_poly.type
_entity_poly.pdbx_seq_one_letter_code
_entity_poly.pdbx_strand_id
1 'polypeptide(L)'
;MARVLLTGGNGFLGSHILGLLLERGYSVVTTVRSPEKAEQIRERHDLHASTTQLRVIIVPDFTSAGAFDECFKSDAPFDVVIHTASPFRYSITDIQRELLDPAIGGTIALLEAVRKSAPSVKKVIVTSSFASIINSYKGNSRVNHIYSEEDWNPITLSDAHLNPLNGYRASKTFAERACWEFLEREKPPFSLVTLCPTLMFGPVVHPLRNLDELNTSNQRIRNFMVGEYKAEIPDTGTSFFLWIDVRDAALAHIRAMEAPGVVNKRFLLTAGYFSNKEICEVIRESFSEYRPQLPEQNASGGGYPHGGVYGFDNSQATEKLGLTYRTLPTSITETPSTIDGKPLPDKWFQISLNETSLDTCDVAQLAERTPITVCERTVIAVGACVGIATYVVSFARNIATTIKDLSNGGNCNAMHGTFEGLKWTYYSTGRNCDTTAQHATLAGAIKKYLNNVEHNNVCGTQCLRMDHGGTWDGWLKLGPVGSFNENAYCGPSLSFDSCLSGGNNDI
;
A
#
# COMPACT_ATOMS: atom_id res chain seq x y z
N MET A 1 -22.88 -16.08 12.49
CA MET A 1 -21.89 -15.27 11.74
C MET A 1 -20.52 -15.82 12.06
N ALA A 2 -19.74 -16.23 11.06
CA ALA A 2 -18.46 -16.86 11.35
C ALA A 2 -17.47 -15.85 11.93
N ARG A 3 -16.72 -16.26 12.95
CA ARG A 3 -15.70 -15.41 13.58
C ARG A 3 -14.31 -15.84 13.13
N VAL A 4 -13.53 -14.87 12.66
CA VAL A 4 -12.23 -15.08 12.01
C VAL A 4 -11.12 -14.42 12.81
N LEU A 5 -10.07 -15.18 13.13
CA LEU A 5 -8.80 -14.60 13.57
C LEU A 5 -7.92 -14.35 12.35
N LEU A 6 -7.53 -13.10 12.10
CA LEU A 6 -6.58 -12.70 11.05
C LEU A 6 -5.28 -12.21 11.69
N THR A 7 -4.18 -12.95 11.57
CA THR A 7 -2.90 -12.42 12.04
C THR A 7 -2.28 -11.48 11.01
N GLY A 8 -1.75 -10.34 11.44
CA GLY A 8 -1.04 -9.40 10.56
C GLY A 8 -1.95 -8.55 9.67
N GLY A 9 -3.14 -8.16 10.14
CA GLY A 9 -4.11 -7.41 9.34
C GLY A 9 -3.66 -6.01 8.88
N ASN A 10 -2.55 -5.48 9.38
CA ASN A 10 -1.94 -4.24 8.91
C ASN A 10 -0.92 -4.43 7.76
N GLY A 11 -0.66 -5.66 7.32
CA GLY A 11 0.28 -5.95 6.24
C GLY A 11 -0.31 -5.70 4.85
N PHE A 12 0.54 -5.77 3.81
CA PHE A 12 0.12 -5.59 2.41
C PHE A 12 -1.05 -6.49 2.03
N LEU A 13 -0.88 -7.82 2.14
CA LEU A 13 -1.96 -8.78 1.91
C LEU A 13 -3.03 -8.75 3.02
N GLY A 14 -2.60 -8.69 4.28
CA GLY A 14 -3.49 -8.75 5.45
C GLY A 14 -4.55 -7.65 5.44
N SER A 15 -4.21 -6.44 4.99
CA SER A 15 -5.14 -5.31 4.92
C SER A 15 -6.23 -5.47 3.86
N HIS A 16 -5.94 -6.14 2.74
CA HIS A 16 -6.94 -6.52 1.74
C HIS A 16 -7.86 -7.63 2.26
N ILE A 17 -7.30 -8.64 2.94
CA ILE A 17 -8.11 -9.71 3.56
C ILE A 17 -9.03 -9.12 4.63
N LEU A 18 -8.53 -8.23 5.48
CA LEU A 18 -9.31 -7.56 6.52
C LEU A 18 -10.49 -6.80 5.91
N GLY A 19 -10.25 -5.97 4.88
CA GLY A 19 -11.31 -5.27 4.17
C GLY A 19 -12.38 -6.20 3.62
N LEU A 20 -11.96 -7.27 2.92
CA LEU A 20 -12.87 -8.27 2.34
C LEU A 20 -13.67 -9.05 3.38
N LEU A 21 -13.11 -9.31 4.57
CA LEU A 21 -13.82 -9.95 5.67
C LEU A 21 -14.90 -9.03 6.24
N LEU A 22 -14.56 -7.76 6.48
CA LEU A 22 -15.50 -6.78 7.04
C LEU A 22 -16.64 -6.46 6.07
N GLU A 23 -16.33 -6.28 4.78
CA GLU A 23 -17.30 -6.05 3.71
C GLU A 23 -18.32 -7.21 3.61
N ARG A 24 -17.88 -8.45 3.81
CA ARG A 24 -18.74 -9.64 3.81
C ARG A 24 -19.47 -9.88 5.13
N GLY A 25 -19.36 -8.97 6.10
CA GLY A 25 -20.07 -9.06 7.37
C GLY A 25 -19.48 -10.07 8.35
N TYR A 26 -18.23 -10.52 8.19
CA TYR A 26 -17.58 -11.38 9.17
C TYR A 26 -17.20 -10.60 10.43
N SER A 27 -17.21 -11.29 11.58
CA SER A 27 -16.62 -10.75 12.81
C SER A 27 -15.14 -11.13 12.86
N VAL A 28 -14.26 -10.14 12.97
CA VAL A 28 -12.81 -10.30 12.82
C VAL A 28 -12.10 -9.89 14.10
N VAL A 29 -11.20 -10.76 14.56
CA VAL A 29 -10.13 -10.38 15.48
C VAL A 29 -8.85 -10.33 14.67
N THR A 30 -8.16 -9.18 14.66
CA THR A 30 -6.89 -9.03 13.94
C THR A 30 -5.74 -8.74 14.89
N THR A 31 -4.53 -9.17 14.53
CA THR A 31 -3.32 -8.87 15.31
C THR A 31 -2.42 -7.84 14.63
N VAL A 32 -1.79 -6.98 15.44
CA VAL A 32 -0.77 -6.00 15.04
C VAL A 32 0.37 -5.99 16.05
N ARG A 33 1.52 -5.41 15.70
CA ARG A 33 2.71 -5.39 16.59
C ARG A 33 2.75 -4.23 17.58
N SER A 34 1.99 -3.17 17.37
CA SER A 34 2.07 -1.97 18.21
C SER A 34 0.73 -1.24 18.35
N PRO A 35 0.56 -0.44 19.41
CA PRO A 35 -0.63 0.40 19.59
C PRO A 35 -0.88 1.35 18.42
N GLU A 36 0.17 1.93 17.83
CA GLU A 36 0.06 2.88 16.72
C GLU A 36 -0.52 2.17 15.48
N LYS A 37 -0.10 0.94 15.20
CA LYS A 37 -0.68 0.13 14.12
C LYS A 37 -2.11 -0.30 14.42
N ALA A 38 -2.49 -0.43 15.69
CA ALA A 38 -3.87 -0.71 16.07
C ALA A 38 -4.78 0.50 15.77
N GLU A 39 -4.31 1.70 16.10
CA GLU A 39 -5.07 2.93 15.84
C GLU A 39 -5.26 3.18 14.35
N GLN A 40 -4.21 2.98 13.54
CA GLN A 40 -4.29 3.06 12.08
C GLN A 40 -5.37 2.14 11.47
N ILE A 41 -5.54 0.92 12.01
CA ILE A 41 -6.62 0.03 11.57
C ILE A 41 -7.99 0.59 11.97
N ARG A 42 -8.11 1.15 13.17
CA ARG A 42 -9.39 1.67 13.71
C ARG A 42 -9.88 2.88 12.94
N GLU A 43 -9.00 3.86 12.71
CA GLU A 43 -9.29 5.07 11.94
C GLU A 43 -9.76 4.73 10.53
N ARG A 44 -9.06 3.79 9.87
CA ARG A 44 -9.38 3.40 8.48
C ARG A 44 -10.73 2.73 8.31
N HIS A 45 -11.16 1.94 9.29
CA HIS A 45 -12.44 1.23 9.24
C HIS A 45 -13.56 2.00 9.96
N ASP A 46 -13.35 3.30 10.20
CA ASP A 46 -14.30 4.23 10.83
C ASP A 46 -14.89 3.67 12.14
N LEU A 47 -14.03 3.08 12.97
CA LEU A 47 -14.42 2.44 14.22
C LEU A 47 -14.60 3.44 15.38
N HIS A 48 -14.79 4.72 15.08
CA HIS A 48 -15.04 5.75 16.09
C HIS A 48 -16.40 5.57 16.80
N ALA A 49 -17.28 4.73 16.24
CA ALA A 49 -18.46 4.18 16.91
C ALA A 49 -18.27 2.67 17.17
N SER A 50 -18.66 2.18 18.35
CA SER A 50 -18.47 0.79 18.79
C SER A 50 -19.05 -0.22 17.78
N THR A 51 -18.21 -0.83 16.94
CA THR A 51 -18.61 -2.00 16.15
C THR A 51 -18.14 -3.25 16.88
N THR A 52 -19.04 -4.21 17.09
CA THR A 52 -18.71 -5.55 17.60
C THR A 52 -18.02 -6.41 16.52
N GLN A 53 -17.84 -5.86 15.32
CA GLN A 53 -17.37 -6.58 14.15
C GLN A 53 -15.84 -6.69 14.09
N LEU A 54 -15.08 -5.71 14.60
CA LEU A 54 -13.61 -5.73 14.54
C LEU A 54 -12.99 -5.52 15.92
N ARG A 55 -12.13 -6.46 16.34
CA ARG A 55 -11.25 -6.31 17.51
C ARG A 55 -9.79 -6.37 17.08
N VAL A 56 -8.98 -5.43 17.55
CA VAL A 56 -7.54 -5.40 17.28
C VAL A 56 -6.76 -5.79 18.53
N ILE A 57 -5.92 -6.81 18.43
CA ILE A 57 -5.06 -7.31 19.51
C ILE A 57 -3.61 -6.95 19.19
N ILE A 58 -2.90 -6.47 20.21
CA ILE A 58 -1.47 -6.16 20.09
C ILE A 58 -0.69 -7.42 20.48
N VAL A 59 0.05 -7.96 19.51
CA VAL A 59 0.98 -9.09 19.65
C VAL A 59 2.37 -8.58 19.23
N PRO A 60 3.15 -8.02 20.16
CA PRO A 60 4.44 -7.39 19.85
C PRO A 60 5.43 -8.37 19.23
N ASP A 61 5.49 -9.57 19.83
CA ASP A 61 6.28 -10.69 19.38
C ASP A 61 5.41 -11.95 19.34
N PHE A 62 5.16 -12.45 18.14
CA PHE A 62 4.33 -13.63 17.92
C PHE A 62 5.11 -14.95 18.08
N THR A 63 6.40 -14.89 18.40
CA THR A 63 7.24 -16.06 18.71
C THR A 63 7.26 -16.41 20.19
N SER A 64 6.78 -15.48 21.04
CA SER A 64 6.74 -15.68 22.48
C SER A 64 5.73 -16.76 22.88
N ALA A 65 6.04 -17.52 23.93
CA ALA A 65 5.12 -18.50 24.48
C ALA A 65 3.80 -17.85 24.90
N GLY A 66 2.67 -18.38 24.42
CA GLY A 66 1.35 -17.82 24.69
C GLY A 66 1.04 -16.51 23.96
N ALA A 67 1.83 -16.11 22.95
CA ALA A 67 1.63 -14.85 22.21
C ALA A 67 0.22 -14.66 21.63
N PHE A 68 -0.48 -15.77 21.35
CA PHE A 68 -1.83 -15.76 20.80
C PHE A 68 -2.93 -16.01 21.84
N ASP A 69 -2.60 -16.20 23.12
CA ASP A 69 -3.59 -16.55 24.15
C ASP A 69 -4.67 -15.46 24.28
N GLU A 70 -4.28 -14.19 24.24
CA GLU A 70 -5.22 -13.05 24.26
C GLU A 70 -6.14 -13.01 23.03
N CYS A 71 -5.71 -13.54 21.88
CA CYS A 71 -6.53 -13.57 20.66
C CYS A 71 -7.76 -14.46 20.84
N PHE A 72 -7.62 -15.54 21.61
CA PHE A 72 -8.67 -16.52 21.83
C PHE A 72 -9.55 -16.24 23.06
N LYS A 73 -9.21 -15.22 23.87
CA LYS A 73 -10.10 -14.71 24.93
C LYS A 73 -11.26 -13.92 24.30
N SER A 74 -12.35 -14.61 24.01
CA SER A 74 -13.48 -14.08 23.24
C SER A 74 -14.81 -14.62 23.77
N ASP A 75 -15.84 -13.77 23.79
CA ASP A 75 -17.20 -14.12 24.22
C ASP A 75 -17.92 -15.02 23.20
N ALA A 76 -17.37 -15.12 21.99
CA ALA A 76 -17.86 -16.00 20.92
C ALA A 76 -16.72 -16.89 20.38
N PRO A 77 -17.01 -18.15 20.01
CA PRO A 77 -16.05 -19.08 19.46
C PRO A 77 -15.52 -18.61 18.09
N PHE A 78 -14.30 -19.03 17.75
CA PHE A 78 -13.73 -18.85 16.40
C PHE A 78 -14.07 -20.03 15.50
N ASP A 79 -14.38 -19.74 14.24
CA ASP A 79 -14.62 -20.75 13.21
C ASP A 79 -13.37 -20.97 12.34
N VAL A 80 -12.61 -19.90 12.08
CA VAL A 80 -11.53 -19.88 11.10
C VAL A 80 -10.37 -19.04 11.60
N VAL A 81 -9.15 -19.49 11.29
CA VAL A 81 -7.93 -18.69 11.48
C VAL A 81 -7.24 -18.49 10.13
N ILE A 82 -6.88 -17.24 9.82
CA ILE A 82 -6.08 -16.85 8.68
C ILE A 82 -4.75 -16.29 9.19
N HIS A 83 -3.68 -17.05 8.98
CA HIS A 83 -2.33 -16.70 9.41
C HIS A 83 -1.54 -16.09 8.26
N THR A 84 -1.42 -14.76 8.24
CA THR A 84 -0.61 -14.04 7.24
C THR A 84 0.68 -13.45 7.83
N ALA A 85 0.73 -13.30 9.16
CA ALA A 85 1.87 -12.73 9.86
C ALA A 85 3.12 -13.60 9.70
N SER A 86 4.12 -13.08 9.02
CA SER A 86 5.42 -13.73 8.83
C SER A 86 6.46 -12.64 8.59
N PRO A 87 7.71 -12.79 9.04
CA PRO A 87 8.74 -11.78 8.82
C PRO A 87 9.09 -11.71 7.32
N PHE A 88 9.19 -10.49 6.80
CA PHE A 88 9.61 -10.22 5.43
C PHE A 88 10.46 -8.95 5.38
N ARG A 89 11.78 -9.11 5.34
CA ARG A 89 12.78 -8.06 5.07
C ARG A 89 13.96 -8.70 4.33
N TYR A 90 14.64 -7.96 3.47
CA TYR A 90 15.88 -8.44 2.80
C TYR A 90 17.15 -7.95 3.51
N SER A 91 17.05 -6.84 4.25
CA SER A 91 18.10 -6.32 5.13
C SER A 91 18.09 -7.07 6.46
N ILE A 92 18.76 -8.22 6.51
CA ILE A 92 18.83 -9.10 7.69
C ILE A 92 20.29 -9.31 8.05
N THR A 93 20.62 -9.21 9.33
CA THR A 93 21.97 -9.50 9.83
C THR A 93 22.05 -10.90 10.43
N ASP A 94 20.95 -11.42 10.98
CA ASP A 94 20.84 -12.79 11.50
C ASP A 94 19.66 -13.55 10.88
N ILE A 95 19.94 -14.39 9.88
CA ILE A 95 18.92 -15.19 9.17
C ILE A 95 18.20 -16.16 10.12
N GLN A 96 18.89 -16.69 11.13
CA GLN A 96 18.26 -17.62 12.07
C GLN A 96 17.19 -16.88 12.89
N ARG A 97 17.62 -15.83 13.59
CA ARG A 97 16.78 -15.13 14.56
C ARG A 97 15.74 -14.22 13.93
N GLU A 98 16.03 -13.63 12.77
CA GLU A 98 15.14 -12.66 12.14
C GLU A 98 14.20 -13.27 11.09
N LEU A 99 14.51 -14.46 10.56
CA LEU A 99 13.66 -15.14 9.56
C LEU A 99 13.22 -16.54 9.97
N LEU A 100 14.16 -17.46 10.23
CA LEU A 100 13.83 -18.89 10.38
C LEU A 100 13.03 -19.14 11.66
N ASP A 101 13.56 -18.75 12.82
CA ASP A 101 12.92 -18.90 14.11
C ASP A 101 11.52 -18.27 14.14
N PRO A 102 11.34 -17.00 13.73
CA PRO A 102 10.02 -16.39 13.73
C PRO A 102 9.06 -17.02 12.73
N ALA A 103 9.50 -17.40 11.53
CA ALA A 103 8.59 -18.04 10.57
C ALA A 103 8.14 -19.42 11.04
N ILE A 104 9.05 -20.26 11.52
CA ILE A 104 8.75 -21.63 11.93
C ILE A 104 8.05 -21.63 13.31
N GLY A 105 8.71 -21.04 14.31
CA GLY A 105 8.23 -21.03 15.69
C GLY A 105 6.92 -20.26 15.84
N GLY A 106 6.78 -19.11 15.19
CA GLY A 106 5.53 -18.32 15.24
C GLY A 106 4.34 -19.04 14.62
N THR A 107 4.57 -19.80 13.54
CA THR A 107 3.50 -20.58 12.90
C THR A 107 3.08 -21.76 13.79
N ILE A 108 4.04 -22.50 14.36
CA ILE A 108 3.74 -23.60 15.28
C ILE A 108 3.04 -23.10 16.55
N ALA A 109 3.50 -21.99 17.13
CA ALA A 109 2.89 -21.38 18.31
C ALA A 109 1.41 -21.02 18.06
N LEU A 110 1.08 -20.52 16.86
CA LEU A 110 -0.31 -20.28 16.49
C LEU A 110 -1.12 -21.58 16.41
N LEU A 111 -0.61 -22.62 15.74
CA LEU A 111 -1.32 -23.90 15.60
C LEU A 111 -1.58 -24.56 16.95
N GLU A 112 -0.60 -24.50 17.85
CA GLU A 112 -0.73 -24.95 19.24
C GLU A 112 -1.78 -24.16 20.00
N ALA A 113 -1.77 -22.83 19.88
CA ALA A 113 -2.76 -21.96 20.52
C ALA A 113 -4.19 -22.23 20.00
N VAL A 114 -4.36 -22.44 18.69
CA VAL A 114 -5.65 -22.81 18.09
C VAL A 114 -6.14 -24.15 18.66
N ARG A 115 -5.27 -25.17 18.65
CA ARG A 115 -5.63 -26.50 19.16
C ARG A 115 -6.02 -26.46 20.64
N LYS A 116 -5.27 -25.70 21.46
CA LYS A 116 -5.46 -25.62 22.91
C LYS A 116 -6.68 -24.78 23.28
N SER A 117 -6.85 -23.62 22.65
CA SER A 117 -7.74 -22.56 23.13
C SER A 117 -8.95 -22.32 22.24
N ALA A 118 -8.99 -22.87 21.03
CA ALA A 118 -10.10 -22.67 20.09
C ALA A 118 -10.48 -23.96 19.34
N PRO A 119 -10.91 -25.02 20.06
CA PRO A 119 -11.25 -26.32 19.45
C PRO A 119 -12.45 -26.26 18.48
N SER A 120 -13.22 -25.17 18.47
CA SER A 120 -14.30 -24.92 17.51
C SER A 120 -13.81 -24.48 16.12
N VAL A 121 -12.53 -24.11 15.99
CA VAL A 121 -11.96 -23.74 14.69
C VAL A 121 -12.03 -24.94 13.76
N LYS A 122 -12.60 -24.72 12.58
CA LYS A 122 -12.80 -25.74 11.55
C LYS A 122 -11.68 -25.75 10.52
N LYS A 123 -11.05 -24.59 10.30
CA LYS A 123 -10.04 -24.40 9.25
C LYS A 123 -9.00 -23.36 9.67
N VAL A 124 -7.73 -23.71 9.48
CA VAL A 124 -6.60 -22.80 9.57
C VAL A 124 -6.02 -22.61 8.17
N ILE A 125 -5.97 -21.38 7.71
CA ILE A 125 -5.42 -20.98 6.41
C ILE A 125 -4.12 -20.26 6.65
N VAL A 126 -3.02 -20.77 6.11
CA VAL A 126 -1.67 -20.20 6.28
C VAL A 126 -1.19 -19.62 4.96
N THR A 127 -0.74 -18.37 4.98
CA THR A 127 -0.05 -17.76 3.84
C THR A 127 1.39 -18.26 3.78
N SER A 128 1.64 -19.22 2.89
CA SER A 128 2.97 -19.68 2.51
C SER A 128 3.52 -18.78 1.37
N SER A 129 4.22 -19.34 0.40
CA SER A 129 4.80 -18.62 -0.73
C SER A 129 5.17 -19.59 -1.83
N PHE A 130 5.18 -19.15 -3.09
CA PHE A 130 5.83 -19.90 -4.16
C PHE A 130 7.31 -20.22 -3.85
N ALA A 131 7.94 -19.48 -2.93
CA ALA A 131 9.27 -19.80 -2.41
C ALA A 131 9.37 -21.18 -1.72
N SER A 132 8.27 -21.78 -1.26
CA SER A 132 8.23 -23.15 -0.74
C SER A 132 8.02 -24.23 -1.82
N ILE A 133 7.73 -23.80 -3.06
CA ILE A 133 7.43 -24.67 -4.21
C ILE A 133 8.63 -24.71 -5.16
N ILE A 134 9.18 -23.55 -5.52
CA ILE A 134 10.21 -23.43 -6.55
C ILE A 134 11.51 -24.16 -6.19
N ASN A 135 12.14 -24.81 -7.17
CA ASN A 135 13.49 -25.35 -7.00
C ASN A 135 14.53 -24.23 -7.01
N SER A 136 14.95 -23.82 -5.81
CA SER A 136 15.87 -22.70 -5.60
C SER A 136 17.26 -22.86 -6.22
N TYR A 137 17.75 -24.09 -6.41
CA TYR A 137 19.07 -24.37 -7.02
C TYR A 137 19.06 -24.35 -8.55
N LYS A 138 17.88 -24.53 -9.16
CA LYS A 138 17.74 -24.61 -10.60
C LYS A 138 17.12 -23.35 -11.20
N GLY A 139 16.38 -22.56 -10.42
CA GLY A 139 15.80 -21.30 -10.88
C GLY A 139 15.12 -21.45 -12.25
N ASN A 140 15.48 -20.58 -13.20
CA ASN A 140 14.93 -20.60 -14.56
C ASN A 140 15.51 -21.67 -15.50
N SER A 141 16.52 -22.44 -15.07
CA SER A 141 17.12 -23.48 -15.92
C SER A 141 16.18 -24.68 -16.17
N ARG A 142 15.05 -24.77 -15.47
CA ARG A 142 14.02 -25.79 -15.65
C ARG A 142 12.90 -25.35 -16.60
N VAL A 143 13.26 -24.93 -17.80
CA VAL A 143 12.30 -24.43 -18.81
C VAL A 143 11.18 -25.42 -19.16
N ASN A 144 11.42 -26.73 -19.00
CA ASN A 144 10.44 -27.80 -19.28
C ASN A 144 9.69 -28.30 -18.03
N HIS A 145 9.96 -27.77 -16.84
CA HIS A 145 9.25 -28.18 -15.61
C HIS A 145 7.97 -27.37 -15.44
N ILE A 146 6.88 -28.02 -15.06
CA ILE A 146 5.61 -27.38 -14.72
C ILE A 146 5.49 -27.42 -13.19
N TYR A 147 5.62 -26.25 -12.55
CA TYR A 147 5.46 -26.18 -11.09
C TYR A 147 4.00 -26.28 -10.68
N SER A 148 3.70 -27.12 -9.69
CA SER A 148 2.36 -27.26 -9.11
C SER A 148 2.41 -27.26 -7.58
N GLU A 149 1.26 -27.46 -6.94
CA GLU A 149 1.16 -27.61 -5.49
C GLU A 149 1.82 -28.86 -4.91
N GLU A 150 2.20 -29.81 -5.76
CA GLU A 150 2.90 -31.03 -5.36
C GLU A 150 4.40 -30.79 -5.16
N ASP A 151 4.95 -29.75 -5.79
CA ASP A 151 6.36 -29.43 -5.72
C ASP A 151 6.75 -28.83 -4.36
N TRP A 152 7.95 -29.19 -3.91
CA TRP A 152 8.58 -28.63 -2.72
C TRP A 152 9.97 -28.12 -3.06
N ASN A 153 10.31 -26.95 -2.51
CA ASN A 153 11.65 -26.42 -2.60
C ASN A 153 12.62 -27.38 -1.88
N PRO A 154 13.67 -27.87 -2.56
CA PRO A 154 14.64 -28.80 -1.98
C PRO A 154 15.67 -28.11 -1.08
N ILE A 155 15.52 -26.80 -0.81
CA ILE A 155 16.43 -26.03 0.03
C ILE A 155 16.62 -26.68 1.40
N THR A 156 17.86 -26.73 1.88
CA THR A 156 18.17 -27.22 3.24
C THR A 156 18.26 -26.07 4.24
N LEU A 157 18.18 -26.35 5.54
CA LEU A 157 18.42 -25.35 6.58
C LEU A 157 19.84 -24.77 6.49
N SER A 158 20.83 -25.58 6.11
CA SER A 158 22.20 -25.09 5.91
C SER A 158 22.28 -24.06 4.79
N ASP A 159 21.48 -24.24 3.71
CA ASP A 159 21.49 -23.32 2.58
C ASP A 159 20.86 -21.97 2.90
N ALA A 160 20.03 -21.91 3.94
CA ALA A 160 19.37 -20.68 4.39
C ALA A 160 20.40 -19.56 4.66
N HIS A 161 21.57 -19.92 5.18
CA HIS A 161 22.62 -18.97 5.56
C HIS A 161 23.52 -18.54 4.40
N LEU A 162 23.34 -19.08 3.19
CA LEU A 162 24.18 -18.73 2.03
C LEU A 162 23.95 -17.29 1.56
N ASN A 163 22.72 -16.79 1.67
CA ASN A 163 22.35 -15.40 1.34
C ASN A 163 20.92 -15.09 1.84
N PRO A 164 20.53 -13.81 1.98
CA PRO A 164 19.20 -13.42 2.47
C PRO A 164 18.03 -14.00 1.66
N LEU A 165 18.18 -14.18 0.35
CA LEU A 165 17.13 -14.76 -0.50
C LEU A 165 16.90 -16.24 -0.17
N ASN A 166 17.98 -17.00 0.05
CA ASN A 166 17.88 -18.37 0.51
C ASN A 166 17.31 -18.44 1.93
N GLY A 167 17.68 -17.51 2.82
CA GLY A 167 17.06 -17.38 4.14
C GLY A 167 15.54 -17.24 4.07
N TYR A 168 15.04 -16.37 3.18
CA TYR A 168 13.61 -16.22 2.94
C TYR A 168 12.96 -17.48 2.34
N ARG A 169 13.61 -18.12 1.37
CA ARG A 169 13.09 -19.36 0.77
C ARG A 169 13.01 -20.48 1.78
N ALA A 170 14.05 -20.65 2.59
CA ALA A 170 14.07 -21.63 3.66
C ALA A 170 13.00 -21.32 4.71
N SER A 171 12.86 -20.07 5.15
CA SER A 171 11.86 -19.71 6.16
C SER A 171 10.43 -20.06 5.72
N LYS A 172 10.08 -19.78 4.46
CA LYS A 172 8.78 -20.16 3.89
C LYS A 172 8.62 -21.68 3.73
N THR A 173 9.66 -22.35 3.25
CA THR A 173 9.64 -23.81 3.05
C THR A 173 9.45 -24.55 4.37
N PHE A 174 10.28 -24.24 5.37
CA PHE A 174 10.28 -24.95 6.65
C PHE A 174 9.09 -24.56 7.53
N ALA A 175 8.60 -23.32 7.48
CA ALA A 175 7.37 -22.95 8.17
C ALA A 175 6.16 -23.72 7.61
N GLU A 176 6.06 -23.86 6.29
CA GLU A 176 4.97 -24.62 5.68
C GLU A 176 5.07 -26.11 5.99
N ARG A 177 6.27 -26.72 5.88
CA ARG A 177 6.49 -28.12 6.27
C ARG A 177 6.10 -28.38 7.71
N ALA A 178 6.51 -27.48 8.61
CA ALA A 178 6.17 -27.58 10.03
C ALA A 178 4.64 -27.56 10.27
N CYS A 179 3.86 -26.82 9.45
CA CYS A 179 2.39 -26.87 9.52
C CYS A 179 1.85 -28.27 9.19
N TRP A 180 2.33 -28.87 8.10
CA TRP A 180 1.88 -30.19 7.66
C TRP A 180 2.31 -31.29 8.63
N GLU A 181 3.55 -31.24 9.10
CA GLU A 181 4.06 -32.13 10.15
C GLU A 181 3.26 -32.01 11.46
N PHE A 182 2.88 -30.79 11.85
CA PHE A 182 2.01 -30.56 13.00
C PHE A 182 0.64 -31.22 12.81
N LEU A 183 0.02 -31.05 11.64
CA LEU A 183 -1.29 -31.65 11.33
C LEU A 183 -1.22 -33.18 11.41
N GLU A 184 -0.18 -33.79 10.86
CA GLU A 184 0.04 -35.25 10.87
C GLU A 184 0.27 -35.80 12.28
N ARG A 185 1.12 -35.11 13.06
CA ARG A 185 1.53 -35.55 14.39
C ARG A 185 0.44 -35.34 15.44
N GLU A 186 -0.15 -34.15 15.46
CA GLU A 186 -1.05 -33.73 16.54
C GLU A 186 -2.53 -33.99 16.24
N LYS A 187 -2.88 -34.23 14.97
CA LYS A 187 -4.25 -34.51 14.50
C LYS A 187 -5.30 -33.57 15.10
N PRO A 188 -5.12 -32.24 15.00
CA PRO A 188 -6.06 -31.28 15.53
C PRO A 188 -7.44 -31.40 14.85
N PRO A 189 -8.52 -30.89 15.48
CA PRO A 189 -9.86 -30.96 14.92
C PRO A 189 -10.06 -30.06 13.68
N PHE A 190 -9.19 -29.08 13.47
CA PHE A 190 -9.24 -28.20 12.31
C PHE A 190 -8.55 -28.81 11.09
N SER A 191 -9.03 -28.42 9.91
CA SER A 191 -8.32 -28.64 8.64
C SER A 191 -7.27 -27.57 8.38
N LEU A 192 -6.23 -27.91 7.61
CA LEU A 192 -5.17 -26.98 7.22
C LEU A 192 -5.27 -26.65 5.73
N VAL A 193 -5.07 -25.38 5.36
CA VAL A 193 -4.90 -24.96 3.97
C VAL A 193 -3.69 -24.06 3.89
N THR A 194 -2.81 -24.27 2.91
CA THR A 194 -1.70 -23.36 2.64
C THR A 194 -1.90 -22.69 1.29
N LEU A 195 -1.75 -21.37 1.26
CA LEU A 195 -1.83 -20.58 0.05
C LEU A 195 -0.44 -20.10 -0.30
N CYS A 196 0.04 -20.43 -1.50
CA CYS A 196 1.40 -20.17 -1.97
C CYS A 196 1.37 -19.09 -3.05
N PRO A 197 1.24 -17.80 -2.68
CA PRO A 197 1.26 -16.71 -3.64
C PRO A 197 2.65 -16.56 -4.28
N THR A 198 2.64 -16.23 -5.57
CA THR A 198 3.81 -15.75 -6.29
C THR A 198 4.07 -14.27 -5.98
N LEU A 199 4.92 -13.58 -6.75
CA LEU A 199 5.24 -12.17 -6.46
C LEU A 199 3.96 -11.32 -6.51
N MET A 200 3.66 -10.59 -5.43
CA MET A 200 2.39 -9.85 -5.31
C MET A 200 2.53 -8.40 -5.76
N PHE A 201 1.77 -7.97 -6.75
CA PHE A 201 1.61 -6.56 -7.14
C PHE A 201 0.22 -6.04 -6.78
N GLY A 202 0.01 -4.73 -6.90
CA GLY A 202 -1.31 -4.12 -6.77
C GLY A 202 -1.38 -3.03 -5.69
N PRO A 203 -2.57 -2.42 -5.51
CA PRO A 203 -2.77 -1.24 -4.67
C PRO A 203 -2.34 -1.47 -3.22
N VAL A 204 -1.59 -0.52 -2.67
CA VAL A 204 -1.33 -0.46 -1.23
C VAL A 204 -2.47 0.29 -0.57
N VAL A 205 -3.16 -0.38 0.34
CA VAL A 205 -4.35 0.16 1.01
C VAL A 205 -4.11 0.45 2.49
N HIS A 206 -3.09 -0.15 3.11
CA HIS A 206 -2.69 0.18 4.48
C HIS A 206 -1.88 1.48 4.51
N PRO A 207 -1.97 2.27 5.60
CA PRO A 207 -1.20 3.51 5.72
C PRO A 207 0.30 3.24 5.65
N LEU A 208 0.99 4.04 4.83
CA LEU A 208 2.44 4.10 4.74
C LEU A 208 2.90 5.43 5.34
N ARG A 209 3.98 5.42 6.12
CA ARG A 209 4.59 6.68 6.59
C ARG A 209 5.34 7.40 5.47
N ASN A 210 5.93 6.63 4.56
CA ASN A 210 6.63 7.11 3.37
C ASN A 210 6.68 5.99 2.33
N LEU A 211 7.16 6.30 1.12
CA LEU A 211 7.24 5.33 0.03
C LEU A 211 8.26 4.22 0.26
N ASP A 212 9.21 4.38 1.18
CA ASP A 212 10.22 3.36 1.46
C ASP A 212 9.62 2.20 2.26
N GLU A 213 8.48 2.41 2.92
CA GLU A 213 7.68 1.36 3.57
C GLU A 213 6.88 0.49 2.58
N LEU A 214 6.91 0.79 1.27
CA LEU A 214 6.29 -0.08 0.26
C LEU A 214 6.84 -1.50 0.35
N ASN A 215 5.98 -2.50 0.12
CA ASN A 215 6.42 -3.88 -0.03
C ASN A 215 7.40 -4.00 -1.21
N THR A 216 8.40 -4.86 -1.09
CA THR A 216 9.51 -4.95 -2.05
C THR A 216 9.07 -5.16 -3.51
N SER A 217 7.96 -5.86 -3.75
CA SER A 217 7.41 -6.01 -5.09
C SER A 217 6.90 -4.67 -5.65
N ASN A 218 6.15 -3.89 -4.87
CA ASN A 218 5.69 -2.56 -5.30
C ASN A 218 6.81 -1.51 -5.33
N GLN A 219 7.90 -1.71 -4.57
CA GLN A 219 9.12 -0.89 -4.73
C GLN A 219 9.67 -0.98 -6.17
N ARG A 220 9.52 -2.11 -6.87
CA ARG A 220 9.94 -2.21 -8.29
C ARG A 220 9.19 -1.21 -9.19
N ILE A 221 7.88 -1.09 -8.97
CA ILE A 221 7.01 -0.17 -9.72
C ILE A 221 7.39 1.28 -9.38
N ARG A 222 7.54 1.59 -8.08
CA ARG A 222 8.03 2.87 -7.58
C ARG A 222 9.36 3.25 -8.25
N ASN A 223 10.33 2.34 -8.30
CA ASN A 223 11.67 2.62 -8.78
C ASN A 223 11.72 2.96 -10.27
N PHE A 224 10.81 2.41 -11.07
CA PHE A 224 10.58 2.91 -12.44
C PHE A 224 10.00 4.32 -12.44
N MET A 225 8.96 4.57 -11.64
CA MET A 225 8.26 5.87 -11.60
C MET A 225 9.14 7.02 -11.11
N VAL A 226 10.05 6.77 -10.16
CA VAL A 226 10.98 7.79 -9.62
C VAL A 226 12.31 7.88 -10.39
N GLY A 227 12.50 7.04 -11.40
CA GLY A 227 13.68 7.06 -12.25
C GLY A 227 14.95 6.44 -11.67
N GLU A 228 14.84 5.64 -10.59
CA GLU A 228 15.97 4.84 -10.09
C GLU A 228 16.47 3.84 -11.12
N TYR A 229 15.56 3.35 -11.96
CA TYR A 229 15.86 2.45 -13.07
C TYR A 229 16.02 3.18 -14.40
N LYS A 230 16.29 4.49 -14.43
CA LYS A 230 16.37 5.24 -15.70
C LYS A 230 17.51 4.79 -16.62
N ALA A 231 18.62 4.34 -16.06
CA ALA A 231 19.81 3.97 -16.84
C ALA A 231 19.62 2.65 -17.61
N GLU A 232 18.94 1.68 -17.03
CA GLU A 232 18.69 0.37 -17.62
C GLU A 232 17.48 -0.31 -16.97
N ILE A 233 16.88 -1.29 -17.65
CA ILE A 233 15.84 -2.12 -17.05
C ILE A 233 16.54 -3.24 -16.25
N PRO A 234 16.45 -3.26 -14.91
CA PRO A 234 17.14 -4.27 -14.10
C PRO A 234 16.62 -5.66 -14.40
N ASP A 235 17.47 -6.67 -14.23
CA ASP A 235 17.06 -8.07 -14.37
C ASP A 235 15.84 -8.38 -13.49
N THR A 236 14.88 -9.11 -14.05
CA THR A 236 13.67 -9.54 -13.34
C THR A 236 14.04 -10.41 -12.14
N GLY A 237 15.12 -11.18 -12.30
CA GLY A 237 15.73 -12.02 -11.28
C GLY A 237 15.80 -13.48 -11.71
N THR A 238 16.65 -14.25 -11.05
CA THR A 238 17.01 -15.63 -11.46
C THR A 238 15.95 -16.70 -11.18
N SER A 239 14.78 -16.35 -10.63
CA SER A 239 13.75 -17.35 -10.28
C SER A 239 12.30 -16.85 -10.13
N PHE A 240 11.99 -15.56 -10.25
CA PHE A 240 10.65 -15.03 -9.95
C PHE A 240 10.03 -14.38 -11.18
N PHE A 241 9.50 -15.19 -12.08
CA PHE A 241 8.76 -14.72 -13.26
C PHE A 241 7.25 -14.85 -13.11
N LEU A 242 6.77 -15.44 -12.02
CA LEU A 242 5.35 -15.53 -11.73
C LEU A 242 4.89 -14.41 -10.79
N TRP A 243 3.69 -13.90 -11.03
CA TRP A 243 3.09 -12.86 -10.20
C TRP A 243 1.61 -13.10 -9.95
N ILE A 244 1.04 -12.35 -9.00
CA ILE A 244 -0.40 -12.29 -8.72
C ILE A 244 -0.79 -10.90 -8.19
N ASP A 245 -2.02 -10.44 -8.45
CA ASP A 245 -2.56 -9.24 -7.80
C ASP A 245 -2.92 -9.53 -6.33
N VAL A 246 -2.55 -8.62 -5.43
CA VAL A 246 -2.80 -8.74 -3.98
C VAL A 246 -4.28 -8.91 -3.66
N ARG A 247 -5.20 -8.36 -4.46
CA ARG A 247 -6.65 -8.49 -4.27
C ARG A 247 -7.13 -9.89 -4.63
N ASP A 248 -6.54 -10.51 -5.65
CA ASP A 248 -6.86 -11.88 -6.03
C ASP A 248 -6.27 -12.87 -5.02
N ALA A 249 -5.06 -12.59 -4.52
CA ALA A 249 -4.49 -13.33 -3.40
C ALA A 249 -5.35 -13.21 -2.14
N ALA A 250 -5.85 -12.02 -1.81
CA ALA A 250 -6.76 -11.83 -0.68
C ALA A 250 -8.09 -12.57 -0.88
N LEU A 251 -8.67 -12.49 -2.08
CA LEU A 251 -9.88 -13.23 -2.43
C LEU A 251 -9.67 -14.75 -2.29
N ALA A 252 -8.50 -15.28 -2.65
CA ALA A 252 -8.16 -16.69 -2.46
C ALA A 252 -8.24 -17.12 -0.99
N HIS A 253 -7.86 -16.25 -0.04
CA HIS A 253 -7.99 -16.56 1.39
C HIS A 253 -9.46 -16.65 1.82
N ILE A 254 -10.30 -15.74 1.32
CA ILE A 254 -11.75 -15.76 1.58
C ILE A 254 -12.40 -17.00 0.94
N ARG A 255 -12.04 -17.33 -0.30
CA ARG A 255 -12.56 -18.51 -0.99
C ARG A 255 -12.09 -19.80 -0.36
N ALA A 256 -10.84 -19.89 0.07
CA ALA A 256 -10.32 -21.04 0.80
C ALA A 256 -11.06 -21.26 2.12
N MET A 257 -11.51 -20.18 2.76
CA MET A 257 -12.37 -20.23 3.95
C MET A 257 -13.76 -20.78 3.61
N GLU A 258 -14.43 -20.19 2.62
CA GLU A 258 -15.85 -20.41 2.30
C GLU A 258 -16.13 -21.68 1.50
N ALA A 259 -15.21 -22.11 0.63
CA ALA A 259 -15.46 -23.18 -0.32
C ALA A 259 -15.58 -24.55 0.37
N PRO A 260 -16.62 -25.34 0.02
CA PRO A 260 -16.77 -26.71 0.52
C PRO A 260 -15.68 -27.61 -0.05
N GLY A 261 -15.24 -28.61 0.71
CA GLY A 261 -14.24 -29.59 0.27
C GLY A 261 -12.80 -29.06 0.16
N VAL A 262 -12.55 -27.79 0.50
CA VAL A 262 -11.21 -27.24 0.65
C VAL A 262 -10.68 -27.59 2.03
N VAL A 263 -10.04 -28.76 2.13
CA VAL A 263 -9.54 -29.38 3.36
C VAL A 263 -8.18 -30.01 3.07
N ASN A 264 -7.17 -29.69 3.88
CA ASN A 264 -5.83 -30.30 3.82
C ASN A 264 -5.21 -30.18 2.41
N LYS A 265 -5.19 -28.95 1.87
CA LYS A 265 -4.67 -28.63 0.54
C LYS A 265 -3.67 -27.48 0.54
N ARG A 266 -2.72 -27.56 -0.39
CA ARG A 266 -1.85 -26.47 -0.83
C ARG A 266 -2.47 -25.86 -2.09
N PHE A 267 -2.30 -24.56 -2.33
CA PHE A 267 -2.74 -23.88 -3.56
C PHE A 267 -1.64 -22.98 -4.10
N LEU A 268 -1.29 -23.13 -5.38
CA LEU A 268 -0.39 -22.20 -6.08
C LEU A 268 -1.23 -21.02 -6.57
N LEU A 269 -0.92 -19.81 -6.12
CA LEU A 269 -1.66 -18.62 -6.53
C LEU A 269 -0.80 -17.78 -7.47
N THR A 270 -1.13 -17.83 -8.76
CA THR A 270 -0.46 -17.05 -9.81
C THR A 270 -1.43 -16.61 -10.90
N ALA A 271 -1.27 -15.38 -11.38
CA ALA A 271 -1.99 -14.82 -12.52
C ALA A 271 -1.27 -15.07 -13.87
N GLY A 272 -0.01 -15.53 -13.82
CA GLY A 272 0.82 -15.76 -14.99
C GLY A 272 2.20 -15.13 -14.85
N TYR A 273 2.80 -14.83 -16.00
CA TYR A 273 4.17 -14.36 -16.08
C TYR A 273 4.28 -12.82 -16.04
N PHE A 274 5.41 -12.33 -15.56
CA PHE A 274 5.83 -10.94 -15.69
C PHE A 274 7.35 -10.85 -15.87
N SER A 275 7.79 -9.70 -16.34
CA SER A 275 9.17 -9.27 -16.40
C SER A 275 9.26 -7.78 -16.04
N ASN A 276 10.41 -7.33 -15.56
CA ASN A 276 10.63 -5.90 -15.31
C ASN A 276 10.49 -5.06 -16.58
N LYS A 277 10.76 -5.65 -17.75
CA LYS A 277 10.51 -5.04 -19.05
C LYS A 277 9.02 -4.79 -19.28
N GLU A 278 8.16 -5.78 -19.05
CA GLU A 278 6.70 -5.59 -19.16
C GLU A 278 6.17 -4.57 -18.15
N ILE A 279 6.70 -4.53 -16.92
CA ILE A 279 6.34 -3.48 -15.94
C ILE A 279 6.69 -2.10 -16.50
N CYS A 280 7.90 -1.92 -17.03
CA CYS A 280 8.35 -0.67 -17.65
C CYS A 280 7.47 -0.26 -18.84
N GLU A 281 7.10 -1.22 -19.70
CA GLU A 281 6.22 -1.01 -20.85
C GLU A 281 4.81 -0.59 -20.42
N VAL A 282 4.22 -1.30 -19.45
CA VAL A 282 2.91 -0.93 -18.88
C VAL A 282 2.92 0.48 -18.30
N ILE A 283 3.97 0.87 -17.56
CA ILE A 283 4.08 2.22 -17.01
C ILE A 283 4.20 3.24 -18.15
N ARG A 284 5.01 2.96 -19.17
CA ARG A 284 5.22 3.85 -20.32
C ARG A 284 3.95 4.10 -21.14
N GLU A 285 3.15 3.06 -21.31
CA GLU A 285 1.89 3.10 -22.07
C GLU A 285 0.79 3.81 -21.26
N SER A 286 0.72 3.54 -19.96
CA SER A 286 -0.39 3.99 -19.11
C SER A 286 -0.17 5.37 -18.50
N PHE A 287 1.08 5.80 -18.31
CA PHE A 287 1.45 7.02 -17.59
C PHE A 287 2.48 7.84 -18.37
N SER A 288 1.97 8.82 -19.14
CA SER A 288 2.81 9.66 -20.00
C SER A 288 3.83 10.50 -19.21
N GLU A 289 3.49 10.86 -17.98
CA GLU A 289 4.26 11.69 -17.04
C GLU A 289 5.51 10.97 -16.51
N TYR A 290 5.53 9.63 -16.49
CA TYR A 290 6.69 8.86 -16.04
C TYR A 290 7.68 8.56 -17.17
N ARG A 291 7.33 8.81 -18.43
CA ARG A 291 8.21 8.53 -19.59
C ARG A 291 9.61 9.16 -19.46
N PRO A 292 9.78 10.40 -18.94
CA PRO A 292 11.11 10.99 -18.72
C PRO A 292 11.95 10.28 -17.64
N GLN A 293 11.32 9.54 -16.73
CA GLN A 293 11.95 8.80 -15.64
C GLN A 293 12.28 7.35 -16.03
N LEU A 294 11.56 6.79 -17.01
CA LEU A 294 11.82 5.44 -17.50
C LEU A 294 13.09 5.38 -18.39
N PRO A 295 13.69 4.19 -18.54
CA PRO A 295 14.65 3.91 -19.60
C PRO A 295 14.19 4.34 -20.99
N GLU A 296 15.12 4.47 -21.94
CA GLU A 296 14.76 4.61 -23.34
C GLU A 296 13.98 3.39 -23.84
N GLN A 297 13.15 3.56 -24.87
CA GLN A 297 12.27 2.50 -25.37
C GLN A 297 13.03 1.25 -25.87
N ASN A 298 14.27 1.43 -26.31
CA ASN A 298 15.16 0.38 -26.78
C ASN A 298 16.14 -0.12 -25.69
N ALA A 299 15.98 0.30 -24.44
CA ALA A 299 16.84 -0.15 -23.34
C ALA A 299 16.81 -1.68 -23.24
N SER A 300 18.00 -2.28 -23.23
CA SER A 300 18.16 -3.72 -23.02
C SER A 300 17.98 -4.08 -21.54
N GLY A 301 17.64 -5.34 -21.27
CA GLY A 301 17.57 -5.88 -19.91
C GLY A 301 16.13 -6.12 -19.43
N GLY A 302 16.03 -6.74 -18.26
CA GLY A 302 14.78 -7.00 -17.54
C GLY A 302 13.71 -7.82 -18.25
N GLY A 303 13.98 -8.37 -19.42
CA GLY A 303 13.07 -9.29 -20.13
C GLY A 303 13.19 -10.73 -19.65
N TYR A 304 12.52 -11.65 -20.35
CA TYR A 304 12.65 -13.08 -20.12
C TYR A 304 14.03 -13.61 -20.55
N PRO A 305 14.57 -14.63 -19.86
CA PRO A 305 15.83 -15.25 -20.24
C PRO A 305 15.74 -15.97 -21.60
N HIS A 306 16.88 -16.03 -22.30
CA HIS A 306 17.02 -16.81 -23.53
C HIS A 306 16.74 -18.30 -23.25
N GLY A 307 15.73 -18.87 -23.92
CA GLY A 307 15.28 -20.25 -23.69
C GLY A 307 13.96 -20.36 -22.91
N GLY A 308 13.41 -19.25 -22.42
CA GLY A 308 12.12 -19.22 -21.72
C GLY A 308 12.23 -19.48 -20.23
N VAL A 309 11.07 -19.63 -19.59
CA VAL A 309 10.92 -19.86 -18.14
C VAL A 309 10.13 -21.15 -17.90
N TYR A 310 10.17 -21.64 -16.66
CA TYR A 310 9.39 -22.81 -16.24
C TYR A 310 7.88 -22.61 -16.43
N GLY A 311 7.14 -23.70 -16.61
CA GLY A 311 5.68 -23.77 -16.59
C GLY A 311 5.08 -23.68 -15.19
N PHE A 312 3.77 -23.51 -15.10
CA PHE A 312 3.00 -23.67 -13.87
C PHE A 312 1.65 -24.34 -14.13
N ASP A 313 1.13 -25.06 -13.12
CA ASP A 313 -0.23 -25.56 -13.04
C ASP A 313 -0.84 -25.08 -11.73
N ASN A 314 -1.86 -24.23 -11.83
CA ASN A 314 -2.66 -23.72 -10.72
C ASN A 314 -4.15 -24.06 -10.90
N SER A 315 -4.46 -25.11 -11.67
CA SER A 315 -5.83 -25.59 -11.91
C SER A 315 -6.58 -25.82 -10.59
N GLN A 316 -5.90 -26.28 -9.54
CA GLN A 316 -6.51 -26.47 -8.24
C GLN A 316 -7.07 -25.16 -7.67
N ALA A 317 -6.35 -24.05 -7.82
CA ALA A 317 -6.79 -22.73 -7.37
C ALA A 317 -7.94 -22.18 -8.22
N THR A 318 -7.87 -22.29 -9.54
CA THR A 318 -8.92 -21.79 -10.44
C THR A 318 -10.21 -22.62 -10.32
N GLU A 319 -10.12 -23.94 -10.24
CA GLU A 319 -11.28 -24.84 -10.19
C GLU A 319 -11.92 -24.91 -8.79
N LYS A 320 -11.14 -25.04 -7.71
CA LYS A 320 -11.69 -25.24 -6.37
C LYS A 320 -12.00 -23.95 -5.63
N LEU A 321 -11.23 -22.89 -5.88
CA LEU A 321 -11.46 -21.58 -5.26
C LEU A 321 -12.26 -20.63 -6.19
N GLY A 322 -12.47 -21.01 -7.46
CA GLY A 322 -13.19 -20.18 -8.43
C GLY A 322 -12.47 -18.86 -8.72
N LEU A 323 -11.13 -18.89 -8.75
CA LEU A 323 -10.33 -17.69 -8.95
C LEU A 323 -10.27 -17.30 -10.43
N THR A 324 -10.48 -16.02 -10.67
CA THR A 324 -10.18 -15.33 -11.92
C THR A 324 -9.19 -14.21 -11.61
N TYR A 325 -8.14 -14.09 -12.41
CA TYR A 325 -7.05 -13.17 -12.11
C TYR A 325 -7.13 -11.88 -12.92
N ARG A 326 -6.73 -10.78 -12.28
CA ARG A 326 -6.51 -9.49 -12.92
C ARG A 326 -5.31 -9.55 -13.85
N THR A 327 -5.31 -8.69 -14.86
CA THR A 327 -4.18 -8.57 -15.80
C THR A 327 -3.03 -7.77 -15.19
N LEU A 328 -1.82 -7.98 -15.70
CA LEU A 328 -0.64 -7.23 -15.26
C LEU A 328 -0.84 -5.72 -15.45
N PRO A 329 -1.30 -5.22 -16.61
CA PRO A 329 -1.65 -3.81 -16.78
C PRO A 329 -2.53 -3.27 -15.66
N THR A 330 -3.69 -3.91 -15.41
CA THR A 330 -4.62 -3.49 -14.35
C THR A 330 -3.95 -3.43 -12.98
N SER A 331 -3.14 -4.43 -12.63
CA SER A 331 -2.48 -4.47 -11.33
C SER A 331 -1.48 -3.33 -11.16
N ILE A 332 -0.65 -3.08 -12.17
CA ILE A 332 0.36 -2.02 -12.15
C ILE A 332 -0.30 -0.63 -12.18
N THR A 333 -1.31 -0.42 -13.03
CA THR A 333 -1.96 0.91 -13.17
C THR A 333 -2.73 1.33 -11.95
N GLU A 334 -3.22 0.38 -11.15
CA GLU A 334 -3.94 0.65 -9.91
C GLU A 334 -3.02 0.56 -8.68
N THR A 335 -1.71 0.36 -8.87
CA THR A 335 -0.71 0.38 -7.79
C THR A 335 -0.39 1.79 -7.23
N PRO A 336 -0.42 2.90 -8.01
CA PRO A 336 -0.15 4.24 -7.48
C PRO A 336 -0.98 4.53 -6.22
N SER A 337 -0.24 4.83 -5.16
CA SER A 337 -0.56 4.52 -3.76
C SER A 337 -1.71 5.33 -3.16
N THR A 338 -2.39 4.73 -2.19
CA THR A 338 -3.27 5.45 -1.26
C THR A 338 -2.48 5.88 -0.01
N ILE A 339 -2.79 7.03 0.59
CA ILE A 339 -2.39 7.42 1.95
C ILE A 339 -3.64 7.41 2.81
N ASP A 340 -3.59 6.80 4.00
CA ASP A 340 -4.75 6.61 4.88
C ASP A 340 -5.95 5.92 4.18
N GLY A 341 -5.68 5.02 3.23
CA GLY A 341 -6.70 4.32 2.44
C GLY A 341 -7.39 5.19 1.38
N LYS A 342 -6.97 6.44 1.22
CA LYS A 342 -7.44 7.40 0.23
C LYS A 342 -6.45 7.50 -0.93
N PRO A 343 -6.88 7.48 -2.20
CA PRO A 343 -5.98 7.67 -3.33
C PRO A 343 -5.14 8.93 -3.14
N LEU A 344 -3.87 8.92 -3.52
CA LEU A 344 -3.08 10.15 -3.51
C LEU A 344 -3.72 11.19 -4.43
N PRO A 345 -3.57 12.49 -4.13
CA PRO A 345 -3.94 13.52 -5.08
C PRO A 345 -2.99 13.42 -6.28
N ASP A 346 -3.47 13.82 -7.46
CA ASP A 346 -2.70 13.79 -8.70
C ASP A 346 -1.42 14.65 -8.57
N LYS A 347 -1.51 15.73 -7.78
CA LYS A 347 -0.38 16.58 -7.36
C LYS A 347 -0.51 17.02 -5.92
N TRP A 348 0.59 17.28 -5.23
CA TRP A 348 0.56 18.06 -3.99
C TRP A 348 1.73 19.01 -3.84
N PHE A 349 1.50 20.07 -3.04
CA PHE A 349 2.33 21.25 -2.90
C PHE A 349 2.33 21.76 -1.46
N GLN A 350 3.43 22.37 -1.03
CA GLN A 350 3.52 23.14 0.21
C GLN A 350 3.85 24.59 -0.13
N ILE A 351 3.23 25.53 0.58
CA ILE A 351 3.56 26.95 0.58
C ILE A 351 3.87 27.38 2.01
N SER A 352 5.11 27.82 2.25
CA SER A 352 5.47 28.52 3.49
C SER A 352 5.08 29.98 3.40
N LEU A 353 4.23 30.46 4.32
CA LEU A 353 3.79 31.86 4.34
C LEU A 353 4.72 32.77 5.16
N ASN A 354 5.81 32.24 5.72
CA ASN A 354 6.72 32.92 6.65
C ASN A 354 7.91 33.64 6.00
N GLU A 355 8.21 33.42 4.72
CA GLU A 355 9.37 34.04 4.08
C GLU A 355 9.12 35.51 3.69
N THR A 356 10.04 36.38 4.15
CA THR A 356 9.98 37.83 4.07
C THR A 356 10.86 38.37 2.94
N SER A 357 10.26 38.68 1.79
CA SER A 357 10.66 39.83 0.98
C SER A 357 9.43 40.37 0.25
N LEU A 358 9.05 41.60 0.61
CA LEU A 358 7.97 42.36 -0.04
C LEU A 358 8.65 43.32 -1.01
N ASP A 359 8.69 42.98 -2.29
CA ASP A 359 8.99 43.98 -3.32
C ASP A 359 7.67 44.52 -3.91
N THR A 360 7.43 45.78 -3.58
CA THR A 360 6.46 46.72 -4.16
C THR A 360 4.98 46.55 -3.79
N CYS A 361 4.49 47.56 -3.07
CA CYS A 361 3.08 47.85 -2.83
C CYS A 361 2.39 48.30 -4.13
N ASP A 362 1.33 47.61 -4.51
CA ASP A 362 0.21 48.26 -5.20
C ASP A 362 -1.10 47.92 -4.47
N VAL A 363 -1.69 48.92 -3.81
CA VAL A 363 -2.74 48.79 -2.80
C VAL A 363 -4.12 48.51 -3.43
N ALA A 364 -4.17 48.18 -4.72
CA ALA A 364 -5.35 47.74 -5.45
C ALA A 364 -5.28 46.28 -5.95
N GLN A 365 -4.13 45.61 -5.81
CA GLN A 365 -3.88 44.25 -6.31
C GLN A 365 -3.38 43.36 -5.17
N LEU A 366 -3.74 42.07 -5.22
CA LEU A 366 -3.30 41.08 -4.24
C LEU A 366 -1.77 41.11 -4.12
N ALA A 367 -1.22 41.23 -2.90
CA ALA A 367 0.22 41.32 -2.69
C ALA A 367 0.95 40.13 -3.34
N GLU A 368 1.78 40.40 -4.35
CA GLU A 368 2.64 39.41 -5.00
C GLU A 368 3.91 39.23 -4.15
N ARG A 369 4.22 37.98 -3.76
CA ARG A 369 5.39 37.62 -2.96
C ARG A 369 6.43 36.91 -3.83
N THR A 370 7.72 37.10 -3.57
CA THR A 370 8.85 36.69 -4.44
C THR A 370 9.88 35.77 -3.74
N PRO A 371 9.44 34.97 -2.75
CA PRO A 371 9.66 33.53 -2.94
C PRO A 371 8.40 32.71 -2.66
N ILE A 372 8.09 31.73 -3.53
CA ILE A 372 7.27 30.59 -3.11
C ILE A 372 8.09 29.34 -3.37
N THR A 373 8.51 28.68 -2.30
CA THR A 373 8.99 27.30 -2.40
C THR A 373 7.80 26.40 -2.70
N VAL A 374 7.73 25.89 -3.93
CA VAL A 374 6.68 25.01 -4.42
C VAL A 374 7.23 23.58 -4.43
N CYS A 375 6.78 22.75 -3.51
CA CYS A 375 7.19 21.34 -3.47
C CYS A 375 6.29 20.52 -4.40
N GLU A 376 6.68 20.26 -5.65
CA GLU A 376 5.86 19.44 -6.56
C GLU A 376 6.12 17.95 -6.36
N ARG A 377 5.03 17.17 -6.17
CA ARG A 377 5.05 15.73 -6.43
C ARG A 377 3.79 15.32 -7.18
N THR A 378 3.98 14.97 -8.45
CA THR A 378 2.92 14.48 -9.35
C THR A 378 2.89 12.95 -9.30
N VAL A 379 1.75 12.35 -8.91
CA VAL A 379 1.64 10.89 -8.67
C VAL A 379 0.69 10.19 -9.64
N ILE A 380 -0.06 10.91 -10.47
CA ILE A 380 -0.98 10.32 -11.45
C ILE A 380 -1.12 11.26 -12.67
N ALA A 381 -1.42 10.69 -13.83
CA ALA A 381 -1.86 11.36 -15.05
C ALA A 381 -2.87 12.46 -14.70
N VAL A 382 -2.51 13.69 -15.03
CA VAL A 382 -3.30 14.86 -14.68
C VAL A 382 -4.67 14.75 -15.35
N GLY A 383 -5.73 14.63 -14.55
CA GLY A 383 -7.11 14.63 -15.04
C GLY A 383 -7.41 15.88 -15.89
N ALA A 384 -8.54 15.85 -16.60
CA ALA A 384 -8.99 16.95 -17.47
C ALA A 384 -8.74 18.31 -16.82
N CYS A 385 -8.14 19.24 -17.55
CA CYS A 385 -7.78 20.55 -17.03
C CYS A 385 -8.91 21.57 -17.20
N VAL A 386 -8.91 22.61 -16.37
CA VAL A 386 -9.74 23.80 -16.55
C VAL A 386 -8.87 25.06 -16.54
N GLY A 387 -9.02 25.88 -17.58
CA GLY A 387 -8.36 27.17 -17.69
C GLY A 387 -9.03 28.20 -16.79
N ILE A 388 -8.26 28.80 -15.89
CA ILE A 388 -8.78 29.65 -14.80
C ILE A 388 -8.33 31.11 -14.89
N ALA A 389 -7.65 31.49 -15.98
CA ALA A 389 -7.01 32.80 -16.14
C ALA A 389 -7.95 33.99 -15.88
N THR A 390 -9.22 33.87 -16.26
CA THR A 390 -10.20 34.97 -16.12
C THR A 390 -10.75 35.13 -14.70
N TYR A 391 -10.58 34.15 -13.82
CA TYR A 391 -11.16 34.14 -12.48
C TYR A 391 -10.22 33.72 -11.35
N VAL A 392 -8.93 33.50 -11.63
CA VAL A 392 -7.91 33.11 -10.63
C VAL A 392 -7.85 34.05 -9.42
N VAL A 393 -7.97 35.36 -9.64
CA VAL A 393 -7.98 36.38 -8.57
C VAL A 393 -9.21 36.25 -7.68
N SER A 394 -10.38 36.04 -8.28
CA SER A 394 -11.65 35.91 -7.56
C SER A 394 -11.68 34.61 -6.76
N PHE A 395 -11.18 33.52 -7.36
CA PHE A 395 -11.05 32.23 -6.68
C PHE A 395 -10.11 32.31 -5.47
N ALA A 396 -8.90 32.88 -5.64
CA ALA A 396 -7.94 33.02 -4.55
C ALA A 396 -8.49 33.87 -3.39
N ARG A 397 -9.23 34.95 -3.69
CA ARG A 397 -9.92 35.75 -2.67
C ARG A 397 -11.01 34.97 -1.96
N ASN A 398 -11.81 34.18 -2.69
CA ASN A 398 -12.87 33.36 -2.12
C ASN A 398 -12.30 32.36 -1.10
N ILE A 399 -11.26 31.62 -1.48
CA ILE A 399 -10.61 30.67 -0.58
C ILE A 399 -10.00 31.39 0.64
N ALA A 400 -9.30 32.52 0.44
CA ALA A 400 -8.72 33.29 1.55
C ALA A 400 -9.78 33.79 2.54
N THR A 401 -10.96 34.19 2.06
CA THR A 401 -12.10 34.55 2.91
C THR A 401 -12.57 33.34 3.71
N THR A 402 -12.76 32.19 3.08
CA THR A 402 -13.14 30.94 3.78
C THR A 402 -12.12 30.57 4.86
N ILE A 403 -10.82 30.66 4.57
CA ILE A 403 -9.76 30.39 5.54
C ILE A 403 -9.86 31.34 6.74
N LYS A 404 -10.05 32.65 6.48
CA LYS A 404 -10.15 33.65 7.55
C LYS A 404 -11.41 33.49 8.39
N ASP A 405 -12.54 33.14 7.79
CA ASP A 405 -13.79 32.92 8.53
C ASP A 405 -13.67 31.71 9.46
N LEU A 406 -13.11 30.60 8.97
CA LEU A 406 -12.81 29.41 9.78
C LEU A 406 -11.82 29.71 10.91
N SER A 407 -10.71 30.39 10.58
CA SER A 407 -9.68 30.77 11.55
C SER A 407 -10.21 31.70 12.64
N ASN A 408 -11.04 32.69 12.30
CA ASN A 408 -11.62 33.61 13.28
C ASN A 408 -12.64 32.91 14.20
N GLY A 409 -13.30 31.88 13.69
CA GLY A 409 -14.23 31.04 14.45
C GLY A 409 -13.57 29.88 15.21
N GLY A 410 -12.25 29.69 15.09
CA GLY A 410 -11.55 28.55 15.68
C GLY A 410 -12.03 27.18 15.15
N ASN A 411 -12.52 27.15 13.91
CA ASN A 411 -13.21 25.99 13.34
C ASN A 411 -12.28 25.19 12.41
N CYS A 412 -12.07 23.92 12.74
CA CYS A 412 -11.24 22.99 11.97
C CYS A 412 -12.02 22.16 10.93
N ASN A 413 -13.34 22.33 10.86
CA ASN A 413 -14.19 21.53 9.98
C ASN A 413 -13.86 21.78 8.51
N ALA A 414 -14.01 20.73 7.70
CA ALA A 414 -13.88 20.85 6.26
C ALA A 414 -15.01 21.71 5.67
N MET A 415 -14.62 22.64 4.81
CA MET A 415 -15.50 23.42 3.95
C MET A 415 -15.31 22.97 2.51
N HIS A 416 -16.40 22.93 1.76
CA HIS A 416 -16.41 22.47 0.37
C HIS A 416 -17.10 23.50 -0.50
N GLY A 417 -16.71 23.60 -1.77
CA GLY A 417 -17.34 24.50 -2.70
C GLY A 417 -17.06 24.17 -4.16
N THR A 418 -17.77 24.87 -5.02
CA THR A 418 -17.47 24.91 -6.45
C THR A 418 -17.34 26.37 -6.89
N PHE A 419 -16.48 26.64 -7.85
CA PHE A 419 -16.23 27.97 -8.38
C PHE A 419 -15.81 27.87 -9.84
N GLU A 420 -16.65 28.32 -10.78
CA GLU A 420 -16.33 28.39 -12.22
C GLU A 420 -15.62 27.13 -12.76
N GLY A 421 -16.23 25.94 -12.55
CA GLY A 421 -15.70 24.66 -13.05
C GLY A 421 -14.61 24.01 -12.18
N LEU A 422 -14.15 24.67 -11.11
CA LEU A 422 -13.35 24.07 -10.05
C LEU A 422 -14.23 23.57 -8.92
N LYS A 423 -13.82 22.46 -8.32
CA LYS A 423 -14.31 21.97 -7.03
C LYS A 423 -13.16 22.02 -6.02
N TRP A 424 -13.48 22.34 -4.78
CA TRP A 424 -12.48 22.45 -3.73
C TRP A 424 -13.01 22.01 -2.36
N THR A 425 -12.08 21.58 -1.53
CA THR A 425 -12.27 21.23 -0.12
C THR A 425 -11.13 21.87 0.67
N TYR A 426 -11.43 22.60 1.74
CA TYR A 426 -10.44 23.18 2.63
C TYR A 426 -10.70 22.76 4.08
N TYR A 427 -9.64 22.46 4.82
CA TYR A 427 -9.67 22.38 6.28
C TYR A 427 -8.32 22.78 6.86
N SER A 428 -8.23 22.96 8.17
CA SER A 428 -6.95 23.22 8.85
C SER A 428 -6.75 22.33 10.07
N THR A 429 -5.49 22.17 10.44
CA THR A 429 -5.02 21.49 11.64
C THR A 429 -4.15 22.42 12.47
N GLY A 430 -3.96 22.10 13.75
CA GLY A 430 -3.20 22.92 14.70
C GLY A 430 -4.03 23.32 15.92
N ARG A 431 -3.39 23.97 16.89
CA ARG A 431 -4.10 24.53 18.05
C ARG A 431 -5.12 25.56 17.56
N ASN A 432 -6.39 25.39 17.89
CA ASN A 432 -7.52 26.25 17.51
C ASN A 432 -7.72 26.52 16.00
N CYS A 433 -6.94 25.89 15.11
CA CYS A 433 -7.04 26.06 13.66
C CYS A 433 -6.98 27.53 13.19
N ASP A 434 -6.36 28.39 13.99
CA ASP A 434 -6.21 29.81 13.74
C ASP A 434 -4.88 30.14 13.06
N THR A 435 -4.93 31.04 12.08
CA THR A 435 -3.75 31.56 11.39
C THR A 435 -3.61 33.05 11.60
N THR A 436 -2.38 33.47 11.88
CA THR A 436 -2.00 34.88 11.91
C THR A 436 -1.75 35.45 10.52
N ALA A 437 -1.81 34.63 9.47
CA ALA A 437 -1.69 35.09 8.09
C ALA A 437 -2.82 36.07 7.75
N GLN A 438 -2.45 37.20 7.14
CA GLN A 438 -3.42 38.18 6.66
C GLN A 438 -4.18 37.64 5.43
N HIS A 439 -5.39 38.14 5.20
CA HIS A 439 -6.21 37.75 4.03
C HIS A 439 -5.45 37.93 2.71
N ALA A 440 -4.79 39.08 2.53
CA ALA A 440 -3.99 39.36 1.34
C ALA A 440 -2.81 38.39 1.16
N THR A 441 -2.22 37.91 2.26
CA THR A 441 -1.16 36.89 2.23
C THR A 441 -1.68 35.56 1.69
N LEU A 442 -2.83 35.10 2.20
CA LEU A 442 -3.46 33.85 1.77
C LEU A 442 -3.88 33.91 0.30
N ALA A 443 -4.57 34.99 -0.09
CA ALA A 443 -5.02 35.19 -1.46
C ALA A 443 -3.85 35.36 -2.44
N GLY A 444 -2.80 36.08 -2.04
CA GLY A 444 -1.58 36.27 -2.85
C GLY A 444 -0.84 34.95 -3.09
N ALA A 445 -0.69 34.13 -2.05
CA ALA A 445 -0.06 32.81 -2.14
C ALA A 445 -0.79 31.86 -3.10
N ILE A 446 -2.12 31.74 -2.94
CA ILE A 446 -2.95 30.88 -3.80
C ILE A 446 -2.91 31.39 -5.25
N LYS A 447 -3.04 32.71 -5.47
CA LYS A 447 -2.93 33.31 -6.81
C LYS A 447 -1.59 32.99 -7.45
N LYS A 448 -0.48 33.21 -6.73
CA LYS A 448 0.86 32.99 -7.28
C LYS A 448 1.09 31.51 -7.62
N TYR A 449 0.64 30.58 -6.78
CA TYR A 449 0.65 29.16 -7.10
C TYR A 449 -0.10 28.87 -8.41
N LEU A 450 -1.36 29.30 -8.51
CA LEU A 450 -2.21 29.04 -9.68
C LEU A 450 -1.67 29.69 -10.97
N ASN A 451 -1.07 30.88 -10.87
CA ASN A 451 -0.52 31.59 -12.01
C ASN A 451 0.83 31.02 -12.45
N ASN A 452 1.74 30.80 -11.51
CA ASN A 452 3.16 30.58 -11.82
C ASN A 452 3.51 29.10 -11.88
N VAL A 453 2.81 28.25 -11.12
CA VAL A 453 3.04 26.81 -11.09
C VAL A 453 2.09 26.11 -12.06
N GLU A 454 0.80 26.40 -11.94
CA GLU A 454 -0.22 25.77 -12.79
C GLU A 454 -0.45 26.52 -14.11
N HIS A 455 0.26 27.63 -14.36
CA HIS A 455 0.15 28.42 -15.59
C HIS A 455 -1.30 28.79 -15.96
N ASN A 456 -2.12 29.13 -14.95
CA ASN A 456 -3.55 29.40 -15.07
C ASN A 456 -4.39 28.21 -15.58
N ASN A 457 -3.92 26.98 -15.39
CA ASN A 457 -4.61 25.77 -15.83
C ASN A 457 -4.53 24.69 -14.75
N VAL A 458 -5.63 24.47 -14.04
CA VAL A 458 -5.67 23.47 -12.96
C VAL A 458 -6.06 22.14 -13.56
N CYS A 459 -5.20 21.14 -13.40
CA CYS A 459 -5.40 19.79 -13.91
C CYS A 459 -5.46 18.79 -12.75
N GLY A 460 -6.35 17.80 -12.85
CA GLY A 460 -6.50 16.77 -11.81
C GLY A 460 -6.89 17.33 -10.43
N THR A 461 -6.85 16.46 -9.43
CA THR A 461 -7.07 16.76 -8.01
C THR A 461 -5.74 17.06 -7.34
N GLN A 462 -5.59 18.26 -6.83
CA GLN A 462 -4.36 18.79 -6.24
C GLN A 462 -4.55 18.99 -4.75
N CYS A 463 -3.50 18.80 -3.96
CA CYS A 463 -3.49 19.15 -2.54
C CYS A 463 -2.45 20.22 -2.24
N LEU A 464 -2.87 21.33 -1.64
CA LEU A 464 -2.02 22.45 -1.27
C LEU A 464 -1.98 22.58 0.25
N ARG A 465 -0.79 22.40 0.84
CA ARG A 465 -0.50 22.73 2.23
C ARG A 465 -0.05 24.17 2.35
N MET A 466 -0.57 24.91 3.32
CA MET A 466 -0.14 26.26 3.69
C MET A 466 0.24 26.28 5.16
N ASP A 467 1.42 26.79 5.49
CA ASP A 467 1.87 26.96 6.89
C ASP A 467 2.16 28.43 7.22
N HIS A 468 1.98 28.84 8.48
CA HIS A 468 2.31 30.19 8.96
C HIS A 468 2.62 30.17 10.46
N GLY A 469 3.70 30.84 10.84
CA GLY A 469 4.49 30.76 12.10
C GLY A 469 3.73 30.31 13.35
N GLY A 470 3.66 28.99 13.55
CA GLY A 470 2.94 28.36 14.64
C GLY A 470 2.67 26.89 14.36
N THR A 471 1.61 26.35 14.97
CA THR A 471 1.16 24.96 14.74
C THR A 471 0.11 24.83 13.64
N TRP A 472 -0.17 25.92 12.91
CA TRP A 472 -1.24 25.95 11.93
C TRP A 472 -0.79 25.40 10.57
N ASP A 473 -1.55 24.44 10.06
CA ASP A 473 -1.44 23.94 8.70
C ASP A 473 -2.82 23.98 8.04
N GLY A 474 -2.94 24.72 6.94
CA GLY A 474 -4.11 24.74 6.07
C GLY A 474 -3.96 23.77 4.91
N TRP A 475 -5.00 22.99 4.61
CA TRP A 475 -5.02 21.97 3.56
C TRP A 475 -6.13 22.30 2.56
N LEU A 476 -5.77 22.73 1.37
CA LEU A 476 -6.67 23.01 0.27
C LEU A 476 -6.56 21.92 -0.80
N LYS A 477 -7.60 21.11 -0.94
CA LYS A 477 -7.77 20.21 -2.07
C LYS A 477 -8.57 20.92 -3.17
N LEU A 478 -8.11 20.92 -4.41
CA LEU A 478 -8.79 21.57 -5.54
C LEU A 478 -8.63 20.78 -6.84
N GLY A 479 -9.57 20.92 -7.77
CA GLY A 479 -9.46 20.33 -9.10
C GLY A 479 -10.70 20.53 -9.95
N PRO A 480 -10.66 20.17 -11.24
CA PRO A 480 -11.81 20.37 -12.14
C PRO A 480 -12.99 19.48 -11.76
N VAL A 481 -14.22 20.02 -11.79
CA VAL A 481 -15.43 19.32 -11.32
C VAL A 481 -15.59 17.92 -11.95
N GLY A 482 -15.25 17.77 -13.24
CA GLY A 482 -15.40 16.50 -13.96
C GLY A 482 -14.37 15.42 -13.61
N SER A 483 -13.26 15.78 -12.96
CA SER A 483 -12.18 14.86 -12.60
C SER A 483 -11.75 15.00 -11.13
N PHE A 484 -12.55 15.68 -10.31
CA PHE A 484 -12.25 15.90 -8.90
C PHE A 484 -12.48 14.62 -8.09
N ASN A 485 -11.42 14.10 -7.49
CA ASN A 485 -11.47 12.93 -6.64
C ASN A 485 -11.77 13.34 -5.19
N GLU A 486 -13.04 13.22 -4.81
CA GLU A 486 -13.51 13.47 -3.44
C GLU A 486 -12.76 12.65 -2.39
N ASN A 487 -12.33 11.46 -2.78
CA ASN A 487 -11.65 10.54 -1.91
C ASN A 487 -10.14 10.75 -1.87
N ALA A 488 -9.56 11.64 -2.70
CA ALA A 488 -8.12 11.89 -2.68
C ALA A 488 -7.64 12.44 -1.33
N TYR A 489 -6.51 11.92 -0.85
CA TYR A 489 -5.89 12.34 0.39
C TYR A 489 -5.32 13.75 0.25
N CYS A 490 -5.56 14.59 1.24
CA CYS A 490 -4.91 15.89 1.34
C CYS A 490 -4.82 16.22 2.82
N GLY A 491 -3.65 16.03 3.43
CA GLY A 491 -3.53 16.10 4.88
C GLY A 491 -2.11 15.82 5.42
N PRO A 492 -1.94 15.83 6.76
CA PRO A 492 -0.62 15.83 7.42
C PRO A 492 0.31 14.67 7.11
N SER A 493 -0.22 13.53 6.65
CA SER A 493 0.58 12.36 6.27
C SER A 493 1.28 12.53 4.90
N LEU A 494 1.02 13.61 4.16
CA LEU A 494 1.80 13.94 2.96
C LEU A 494 3.21 14.38 3.36
N SER A 495 4.23 13.65 2.88
CA SER A 495 5.64 14.01 3.07
C SER A 495 6.10 15.03 2.02
N PHE A 496 6.95 15.95 2.47
CA PHE A 496 7.57 17.02 1.67
C PHE A 496 9.11 16.97 1.78
N ASP A 497 9.69 15.86 2.24
CA ASP A 497 11.09 15.76 2.74
C ASP A 497 12.17 15.56 1.65
N SER A 498 11.83 15.66 0.36
CA SER A 498 12.75 15.38 -0.76
C SER A 498 12.70 16.46 -1.85
N CYS A 499 12.89 17.71 -1.44
CA CYS A 499 12.88 18.84 -2.37
C CYS A 499 14.10 18.81 -3.29
N LEU A 500 13.90 18.62 -4.59
CA LEU A 500 14.80 19.17 -5.59
C LEU A 500 14.50 20.68 -5.65
N SER A 501 15.36 21.53 -5.10
CA SER A 501 15.34 22.94 -5.49
C SER A 501 15.77 23.00 -6.96
N GLY A 502 14.87 23.30 -7.89
CA GLY A 502 15.31 23.57 -9.26
C GLY A 502 14.24 23.44 -10.34
N GLY A 503 13.69 24.59 -10.73
CA GLY A 503 12.97 24.79 -11.99
C GLY A 503 13.32 26.15 -12.60
N ASN A 504 14.57 26.31 -13.05
CA ASN A 504 15.14 27.35 -13.93
C ASN A 504 14.72 28.83 -13.78
N ASN A 505 14.25 29.25 -12.62
CA ASN A 505 14.41 30.57 -12.01
C ASN A 505 13.88 30.44 -10.58
N ASP A 506 14.65 30.88 -9.59
CA ASP A 506 14.08 31.31 -8.30
C ASP A 506 12.84 32.16 -8.58
N ILE A 507 11.70 31.84 -7.95
CA ILE A 507 10.49 32.69 -7.95
C ILE A 507 10.12 33.07 -6.55
#